data_AF-A0A933B887-F1
#
_entry.id   AF-A0A933B887-F1
#
_cell.length_a   1.000
_cell.length_b   1.000
_cell.length_c   1.000
_cell.angle_alpha   90.00
_cell.angle_beta   90.00
_cell.angle_gamma   90.00
#
_symmetry.space_group_name_H-M   'P 1'
#
loop_
_entity.id
_entity.type
_entity.pdbx_description
1 polymer ?
#
loop_
_entity_poly.entity_id
_entity_poly.type
_entity_poly.pdbx_seq_one_letter_code
_entity_poly.pdbx_strand_id
1 'polypeptide(L)'
;MAVWVDVIVTKPAGRNLGFLWMGMGLACYFWYRRQQKLPATGRVQLEKLTLPGYQEIPIKKILVPTIDSSINETVQFAAKLAKFHGADLSALHVIEIPPSLPLDTFFPEKLAVADSMMEQAQAIGREYEIPVEAQIKQSRFAGETIVELAKDDHYDLIILKDKPRLLSTAPGRSTFGTTVEYVMKNAPCRVWLMTGKSGAPQG
;
A
#
# COMPACT_ATOMS: atom_id res chain seq x y z
N MET A 1 -6.82 56.01 -42.45
CA MET A 1 -5.50 55.61 -41.89
C MET A 1 -4.51 56.77 -41.75
N ALA A 2 -4.50 57.79 -42.63
CA ALA A 2 -3.54 58.90 -42.55
C ALA A 2 -3.80 59.95 -41.43
N VAL A 3 -5.05 60.13 -40.99
CA VAL A 3 -5.42 61.14 -39.95
C VAL A 3 -4.98 60.73 -38.53
N TRP A 4 -4.88 59.42 -38.26
CA TRP A 4 -4.51 58.90 -36.94
C TRP A 4 -3.01 59.02 -36.65
N VAL A 5 -2.19 58.93 -37.70
CA VAL A 5 -0.73 59.09 -37.61
C VAL A 5 -0.36 60.55 -37.35
N ASP A 6 -1.10 61.50 -37.91
CA ASP A 6 -0.86 62.93 -37.74
C ASP A 6 -1.11 63.41 -36.30
N VAL A 7 -2.16 62.90 -35.63
CA VAL A 7 -2.49 63.23 -34.23
C VAL A 7 -1.43 62.73 -33.24
N ILE A 8 -0.75 61.61 -33.55
CA ILE A 8 0.31 61.05 -32.71
C ILE A 8 1.62 61.85 -32.86
N VAL A 9 1.83 62.50 -34.00
CA VAL A 9 3.06 63.25 -34.30
C VAL A 9 2.96 64.72 -33.86
N THR A 10 1.77 65.35 -33.84
CA THR A 10 1.62 66.78 -33.51
C THR A 10 1.50 67.12 -32.02
N LYS A 11 1.22 66.17 -31.11
CA LYS A 11 1.15 66.45 -29.67
C LYS A 11 2.13 65.59 -28.86
N PRO A 12 3.31 66.12 -28.46
CA PRO A 12 4.26 65.38 -27.61
C PRO A 12 3.68 64.95 -26.26
N ALA A 13 2.54 65.52 -25.87
CA ALA A 13 1.77 65.13 -24.69
C ALA A 13 1.16 63.72 -24.77
N GLY A 14 0.79 63.21 -25.96
CA GLY A 14 0.10 61.93 -26.11
C GLY A 14 0.98 60.71 -25.81
N ARG A 15 2.24 60.75 -26.28
CA ARG A 15 3.22 59.67 -26.07
C ARG A 15 3.59 59.53 -24.59
N ASN A 16 3.82 60.66 -23.92
CA ASN A 16 4.17 60.68 -22.51
C ASN A 16 2.99 60.25 -21.65
N LEU A 17 1.74 60.58 -22.02
CA LEU A 17 0.54 60.09 -21.34
C LEU A 17 0.41 58.56 -21.42
N GLY A 18 0.71 57.96 -22.58
CA GLY A 18 0.67 56.49 -22.73
C GLY A 18 1.68 55.79 -21.82
N PHE A 19 2.93 56.25 -21.82
CA PHE A 19 3.97 55.70 -20.94
C PHE A 19 3.67 55.96 -19.45
N LEU A 20 3.11 57.12 -19.12
CA LEU A 20 2.76 57.48 -17.75
C LEU A 20 1.57 56.66 -17.25
N TRP A 21 0.56 56.42 -18.08
CA TRP A 21 -0.58 55.55 -17.74
C TRP A 21 -0.16 54.09 -17.59
N MET A 22 0.68 53.59 -18.49
CA MET A 22 1.20 52.22 -18.43
C MET A 22 2.09 52.02 -17.20
N GLY A 23 2.95 53.00 -16.88
CA GLY A 23 3.76 53.00 -15.66
C GLY A 23 2.90 53.09 -14.40
N MET A 24 1.86 53.91 -14.39
CA MET A 24 0.93 54.05 -13.27
C MET A 24 0.10 52.79 -13.04
N GLY A 25 -0.36 52.13 -14.11
CA GLY A 25 -1.06 50.84 -14.04
C GLY A 25 -0.15 49.75 -13.49
N LEU A 26 1.11 49.70 -13.94
CA LEU A 26 2.10 48.75 -13.44
C LEU A 26 2.44 49.02 -11.97
N ALA A 27 2.61 50.29 -11.59
CA ALA A 27 2.87 50.70 -10.21
C ALA A 27 1.69 50.39 -9.28
N CYS A 28 0.45 50.64 -9.72
CA CYS A 28 -0.75 50.30 -8.96
C CYS A 28 -0.90 48.77 -8.82
N TYR A 29 -0.60 48.01 -9.88
CA TYR A 29 -0.56 46.55 -9.83
C TYR A 29 0.50 46.05 -8.84
N PHE A 30 1.73 46.59 -8.90
CA PHE A 30 2.79 46.22 -7.97
C PHE A 30 2.49 46.66 -6.54
N TRP A 31 1.88 47.82 -6.32
CA TRP A 31 1.51 48.29 -4.97
C TRP A 31 0.36 47.46 -4.39
N TYR A 32 -0.71 47.24 -5.15
CA TYR A 32 -1.81 46.36 -4.76
C TYR A 32 -1.28 44.95 -4.43
N ARG A 33 -0.37 44.43 -5.26
CA ARG A 33 0.25 43.13 -5.06
C ARG A 33 1.20 43.09 -3.87
N ARG A 34 1.95 44.17 -3.62
CA ARG A 34 2.87 44.30 -2.48
C ARG A 34 2.11 44.46 -1.16
N GLN A 35 0.92 45.08 -1.19
CA GLN A 35 0.00 45.15 -0.04
C GLN A 35 -0.66 43.81 0.25
N GLN A 36 -1.04 43.04 -0.76
CA GLN A 36 -1.80 41.80 -0.57
C GLN A 36 -0.95 40.56 -0.23
N LYS A 37 0.39 40.63 -0.25
CA LYS A 37 1.30 39.50 0.08
C LYS A 37 0.90 38.16 -0.58
N LEU A 38 0.41 38.20 -1.83
CA LEU A 38 -0.04 37.00 -2.55
C LEU A 38 1.14 36.36 -3.32
N PRO A 39 1.49 35.08 -3.06
CA PRO A 39 2.58 34.40 -3.74
C PRO A 39 2.27 34.22 -5.24
N ALA A 40 3.21 34.68 -6.08
CA ALA A 40 3.03 34.84 -7.52
C ALA A 40 2.91 33.54 -8.34
N THR A 41 3.31 32.40 -7.78
CA THR A 41 3.45 31.14 -8.52
C THR A 41 3.48 29.95 -7.55
N GLY A 42 2.64 29.99 -6.52
CA GLY A 42 2.41 28.80 -5.71
C GLY A 42 1.41 27.94 -6.46
N ARG A 43 1.83 26.78 -6.98
CA ARG A 43 0.90 25.64 -7.02
C ARG A 43 0.19 25.67 -5.67
N VAL A 44 -1.14 25.63 -5.67
CA VAL A 44 -1.91 25.43 -4.45
C VAL A 44 -1.25 24.25 -3.76
N GLN A 45 -0.38 24.55 -2.78
CA GLN A 45 0.06 23.57 -1.82
C GLN A 45 -1.25 23.28 -1.17
N LEU A 46 -1.86 22.16 -1.60
CA LEU A 46 -3.02 21.58 -0.97
C LEU A 46 -2.76 21.78 0.50
N GLU A 47 -3.50 22.71 1.10
CA GLU A 47 -3.42 22.99 2.50
C GLU A 47 -3.67 21.63 3.11
N LYS A 48 -2.59 21.00 3.59
CA LYS A 48 -2.63 19.63 4.06
C LYS A 48 -3.76 19.66 5.06
N LEU A 49 -4.87 19.00 4.73
CA LEU A 49 -6.01 18.85 5.62
C LEU A 49 -5.44 18.15 6.85
N THR A 50 -5.00 18.93 7.84
CA THR A 50 -4.60 18.44 9.14
C THR A 50 -5.91 18.08 9.81
N LEU A 51 -6.43 16.90 9.45
CA LEU A 51 -7.61 16.32 10.05
C LEU A 51 -7.28 16.11 11.53
N PRO A 52 -7.87 16.88 12.46
CA PRO A 52 -7.58 16.72 13.88
C PRO A 52 -7.98 15.30 14.29
N GLY A 53 -6.98 14.49 14.65
CA GLY A 53 -7.15 13.07 14.98
C GLY A 53 -6.66 12.07 13.92
N TYR A 54 -6.12 12.50 12.77
CA TYR A 54 -5.41 11.58 11.87
C TYR A 54 -4.05 11.20 12.49
N GLN A 55 -4.00 10.03 13.11
CA GLN A 55 -2.74 9.37 13.45
C GLN A 55 -2.40 8.41 12.31
N GLU A 56 -1.24 8.61 11.68
CA GLU A 56 -0.69 7.61 10.78
C GLU A 56 -0.51 6.31 11.56
N ILE A 57 -1.15 5.23 11.12
CA ILE A 57 -0.96 3.91 11.70
C ILE A 57 0.43 3.45 11.27
N PRO A 58 1.44 3.37 12.17
CA PRO A 58 2.74 2.87 11.76
C PRO A 58 2.62 1.37 11.52
N ILE A 59 2.91 0.96 10.29
CA ILE A 59 3.06 -0.46 9.91
C ILE A 59 4.56 -0.64 9.70
N LYS A 60 5.23 -1.32 10.63
CA LYS A 60 6.68 -1.57 10.57
C LYS A 60 7.01 -3.00 10.22
N LYS A 61 6.16 -3.96 10.59
CA LYS A 61 6.35 -5.39 10.30
C LYS A 61 5.11 -6.01 9.70
N ILE A 62 5.27 -6.64 8.54
CA ILE A 62 4.20 -7.31 7.79
C ILE A 62 4.50 -8.80 7.68
N LEU A 63 3.56 -9.64 8.13
CA LEU A 63 3.61 -11.09 7.99
C LEU A 63 2.71 -11.56 6.86
N VAL A 64 3.23 -12.40 5.97
CA VAL A 64 2.46 -13.05 4.90
C VAL A 64 2.53 -14.57 5.06
N PRO A 65 1.50 -15.19 5.65
CA PRO A 65 1.39 -16.64 5.71
C PRO A 65 1.03 -17.23 4.34
N THR A 66 1.71 -18.30 3.98
CA THR A 66 1.56 -18.98 2.69
C THR A 66 0.90 -20.32 2.97
N ILE A 67 -0.41 -20.37 2.78
CA ILE A 67 -1.24 -21.56 3.05
C ILE A 67 -1.45 -22.36 1.76
N ASP A 68 -1.36 -21.70 0.60
CA ASP A 68 -1.56 -22.32 -0.70
C ASP A 68 -0.50 -21.90 -1.73
N SER A 69 -0.56 -22.52 -2.92
CA SER A 69 0.36 -22.28 -4.02
C SER A 69 0.19 -20.94 -4.74
N SER A 70 -0.77 -20.09 -4.33
CA SER A 70 -1.07 -18.81 -4.98
C SER A 70 -0.51 -17.64 -4.17
N ILE A 71 0.75 -17.77 -3.76
CA ILE A 71 1.49 -16.81 -2.95
C ILE A 71 1.75 -15.47 -3.66
N ASN A 72 1.88 -15.51 -5.00
CA ASN A 72 2.43 -14.41 -5.79
C ASN A 72 1.69 -13.09 -5.59
N GLU A 73 0.37 -13.08 -5.68
CA GLU A 73 -0.43 -11.85 -5.57
C GLU A 73 -0.35 -11.23 -4.17
N THR A 74 -0.38 -12.07 -3.13
CA THR A 74 -0.36 -11.62 -1.74
C THR A 74 0.99 -11.02 -1.40
N VAL A 75 2.09 -11.66 -1.80
CA VAL A 75 3.44 -11.16 -1.55
C VAL A 75 3.72 -9.91 -2.38
N GLN A 76 3.26 -9.82 -3.63
CA GLN A 76 3.37 -8.60 -4.43
C GLN A 76 2.65 -7.42 -3.76
N PHE A 77 1.43 -7.66 -3.27
CA PHE A 77 0.67 -6.64 -2.55
C PHE A 77 1.38 -6.22 -1.25
N ALA A 78 1.83 -7.20 -0.47
CA ALA A 78 2.56 -6.95 0.76
C ALA A 78 3.87 -6.20 0.52
N ALA A 79 4.64 -6.54 -0.51
CA ALA A 79 5.88 -5.87 -0.88
C ALA A 79 5.64 -4.42 -1.30
N LYS A 80 4.58 -4.16 -2.05
CA LYS A 80 4.17 -2.79 -2.40
C LYS A 80 3.78 -1.98 -1.16
N LEU A 81 3.06 -2.58 -0.23
CA LEU A 81 2.67 -1.94 1.03
C LEU A 81 3.89 -1.70 1.94
N ALA A 82 4.79 -2.67 2.02
CA ALA A 82 6.04 -2.58 2.76
C ALA A 82 6.91 -1.43 2.22
N LYS A 83 7.08 -1.34 0.90
CA LYS A 83 7.81 -0.24 0.26
C LYS A 83 7.19 1.13 0.53
N PHE A 84 5.86 1.21 0.54
CA PHE A 84 5.15 2.47 0.81
C PHE A 84 5.35 2.94 2.26
N HIS A 85 5.33 2.01 3.22
CA HIS A 85 5.49 2.33 4.65
C HIS A 85 6.94 2.28 5.16
N GLY A 86 7.89 1.76 4.37
CA GLY A 86 9.22 1.43 4.86
C GLY A 86 9.21 0.30 5.89
N ALA A 87 8.33 -0.69 5.71
CA ALA A 87 8.14 -1.81 6.62
C ALA A 87 8.98 -3.03 6.22
N ASP A 88 9.31 -3.87 7.19
CA ASP A 88 9.89 -5.19 6.99
C ASP A 88 8.81 -6.19 6.57
N LEU A 89 9.17 -7.09 5.66
CA LEU A 89 8.27 -8.10 5.10
C LEU A 89 8.81 -9.51 5.39
N SER A 90 7.97 -10.34 6.00
CA SER A 90 8.30 -11.74 6.27
C SER A 90 7.24 -12.67 5.67
N ALA A 91 7.70 -13.74 5.01
CA ALA A 91 6.87 -14.81 4.49
C ALA A 91 7.00 -16.04 5.38
N LEU A 92 5.86 -16.66 5.74
CA LEU A 92 5.81 -17.86 6.59
C LEU A 92 5.11 -18.99 5.86
N HIS A 93 5.79 -20.12 5.68
CA HIS A 93 5.15 -21.39 5.30
C HIS A 93 5.02 -22.31 6.52
N VAL A 94 3.82 -22.84 6.75
CA VAL A 94 3.59 -23.82 7.84
C VAL A 94 3.30 -25.19 7.25
N ILE A 95 4.18 -26.14 7.52
CA ILE A 95 4.01 -27.54 7.14
C ILE A 95 3.17 -28.21 8.22
N GLU A 96 1.92 -28.55 7.89
CA GLU A 96 1.04 -29.27 8.81
C GLU A 96 1.40 -30.75 8.93
N ILE A 97 1.60 -31.20 10.18
CA ILE A 97 1.96 -32.56 10.55
C ILE A 97 0.77 -33.27 11.20
N PRO A 98 0.34 -34.42 10.66
CA PRO A 98 -0.73 -35.22 11.26
C PRO A 98 -0.40 -35.64 12.70
N PRO A 99 -1.40 -35.73 13.59
CA PRO A 99 -1.19 -36.12 14.99
C PRO A 99 -0.68 -37.57 15.14
N SER A 100 -0.83 -38.41 14.12
CA SER A 100 -0.32 -39.79 14.08
C SER A 100 1.21 -39.89 13.91
N LEU A 101 1.88 -38.78 13.59
CA LEU A 101 3.32 -38.74 13.34
C LEU A 101 4.03 -37.83 14.37
N PRO A 102 5.30 -38.12 14.71
CA PRO A 102 6.13 -37.20 15.47
C PRO A 102 6.25 -35.84 14.78
N LEU A 103 6.35 -34.76 15.56
CA LEU A 103 6.53 -33.40 15.00
C LEU A 103 7.84 -33.24 14.24
N ASP A 104 8.88 -34.02 14.56
CA ASP A 104 10.17 -33.98 13.87
C ASP A 104 10.20 -34.91 12.64
N THR A 105 9.04 -35.33 12.13
CA THR A 105 8.99 -36.18 10.94
C THR A 105 9.46 -35.40 9.73
N PHE A 106 10.51 -35.88 9.09
CA PHE A 106 11.08 -35.24 7.90
C PHE A 106 10.23 -35.52 6.66
N PHE A 107 9.67 -34.46 6.06
CA PHE A 107 8.92 -34.52 4.80
C PHE A 107 9.69 -33.81 3.68
N PRO A 108 10.62 -34.49 2.98
CA PRO A 108 11.47 -33.86 1.97
C PRO A 108 10.68 -33.22 0.83
N GLU A 109 9.59 -33.85 0.38
CA GLU A 109 8.74 -33.32 -0.68
C GLU A 109 8.04 -32.03 -0.25
N LYS A 110 7.49 -31.98 0.97
CA LYS A 110 6.83 -30.79 1.50
C LYS A 110 7.83 -29.67 1.74
N LEU A 111 9.04 -30.00 2.21
CA LEU A 111 10.10 -29.03 2.42
C LEU A 111 10.57 -28.42 1.09
N ALA A 112 10.79 -29.23 0.06
CA ALA A 112 11.16 -28.73 -1.26
C ALA A 112 10.09 -27.80 -1.88
N VAL A 113 8.81 -28.12 -1.68
CA VAL A 113 7.71 -27.24 -2.09
C VAL A 113 7.70 -25.94 -1.29
N ALA A 114 7.90 -26.02 0.03
CA ALA A 114 7.97 -24.84 0.89
C ALA A 114 9.14 -23.93 0.51
N ASP A 115 10.33 -24.50 0.30
CA ASP A 115 11.53 -23.79 -0.16
C ASP A 115 11.26 -23.09 -1.50
N SER A 116 10.66 -23.79 -2.46
CA SER A 116 10.31 -23.18 -3.76
C SER A 116 9.35 -22.00 -3.61
N MET A 117 8.35 -22.11 -2.73
CA MET A 117 7.42 -21.00 -2.46
C MET A 117 8.12 -19.82 -1.78
N MET A 118 9.05 -20.10 -0.86
CA MET A 118 9.85 -19.07 -0.19
C MET A 118 10.81 -18.36 -1.13
N GLU A 119 11.47 -19.10 -2.02
CA GLU A 119 12.32 -18.54 -3.08
C GLU A 119 11.53 -17.61 -4.01
N GLN A 120 10.30 -18.00 -4.37
CA GLN A 120 9.39 -17.15 -5.14
C GLN A 120 9.02 -15.87 -4.38
N ALA A 121 8.70 -15.97 -3.09
CA ALA A 121 8.41 -14.81 -2.26
C ALA A 121 9.59 -13.83 -2.21
N GLN A 122 10.81 -14.37 -2.02
CA GLN A 122 12.04 -13.58 -2.05
C GLN A 122 12.32 -12.97 -3.41
N ALA A 123 12.08 -13.69 -4.50
CA ALA A 123 12.24 -13.17 -5.86
C ALA A 123 11.28 -11.98 -6.12
N ILE A 124 10.03 -12.09 -5.67
CA ILE A 124 9.08 -10.97 -5.72
C ILE A 124 9.58 -9.81 -4.87
N GLY A 125 10.03 -10.05 -3.64
CA GLY A 125 10.62 -9.03 -2.78
C GLY A 125 11.74 -8.24 -3.46
N ARG A 126 12.67 -8.95 -4.12
CA ARG A 126 13.76 -8.36 -4.89
C ARG A 126 13.28 -7.42 -6.00
N GLU A 127 12.21 -7.79 -6.71
CA GLU A 127 11.62 -6.93 -7.76
C GLU A 127 11.08 -5.61 -7.19
N TYR A 128 10.59 -5.61 -5.95
CA TYR A 128 10.15 -4.41 -5.26
C TYR A 128 11.26 -3.71 -4.46
N GLU A 129 12.49 -4.22 -4.47
CA GLU A 129 13.62 -3.75 -3.67
C GLU A 129 13.39 -3.84 -2.15
N ILE A 130 12.63 -4.85 -1.72
CA ILE A 130 12.34 -5.13 -0.31
C ILE A 130 12.90 -6.51 0.07
N PRO A 131 13.73 -6.62 1.12
CA PRO A 131 14.16 -7.92 1.63
C PRO A 131 12.95 -8.66 2.21
N VAL A 132 12.78 -9.92 1.81
CA VAL A 132 11.74 -10.80 2.36
C VAL A 132 12.40 -11.86 3.21
N GLU A 133 12.10 -11.85 4.51
CA GLU A 133 12.52 -12.90 5.42
C GLU A 133 11.64 -14.14 5.21
N ALA A 134 12.24 -15.25 4.81
CA ALA A 134 11.52 -16.50 4.57
C ALA A 134 11.64 -17.42 5.79
N GLN A 135 10.52 -17.88 6.31
CA GLN A 135 10.45 -18.80 7.45
C GLN A 135 9.60 -20.02 7.10
N ILE A 136 10.11 -21.20 7.45
CA ILE A 136 9.37 -22.47 7.32
C ILE A 136 9.23 -23.05 8.73
N LYS A 137 8.00 -23.28 9.17
CA LYS A 137 7.70 -23.92 10.47
C LYS A 137 6.93 -25.21 10.28
N GLN A 138 7.22 -26.20 11.11
CA GLN A 138 6.44 -27.44 11.19
C GLN A 138 5.50 -27.35 12.40
N SER A 139 4.21 -27.65 12.21
CA SER A 139 3.22 -27.56 13.28
C SER A 139 2.02 -28.46 13.01
N ARG A 140 1.15 -28.66 14.01
CA ARG A 140 -0.15 -29.34 13.82
C ARG A 140 -1.24 -28.41 13.31
N PHE A 141 -1.14 -27.12 13.62
CA PHE A 141 -2.14 -26.13 13.29
C PHE A 141 -1.47 -24.87 12.74
N ALA A 142 -1.69 -24.58 11.45
CA ALA A 142 -1.12 -23.39 10.83
C ALA A 142 -1.62 -22.09 11.49
N GLY A 143 -2.91 -22.02 11.83
CA GLY A 143 -3.51 -20.81 12.41
C GLY A 143 -2.89 -20.40 13.74
N GLU A 144 -2.64 -21.38 14.63
CA GLU A 144 -1.96 -21.16 15.91
C GLU A 144 -0.54 -20.66 15.70
N THR A 145 0.22 -21.34 14.84
CA THR A 145 1.61 -21.00 14.53
C THR A 145 1.75 -19.58 13.97
N ILE A 146 0.82 -19.16 13.11
CA ILE A 146 0.80 -17.80 12.54
C ILE A 146 0.57 -16.76 13.65
N VAL A 147 -0.40 -17.01 14.54
CA VAL A 147 -0.74 -16.10 15.65
C VAL A 147 0.40 -16.02 16.65
N GLU A 148 1.02 -17.14 16.99
CA GLU A 148 2.19 -17.20 17.87
C GLU A 148 3.37 -16.43 17.27
N LEU A 149 3.73 -16.69 16.01
CA LEU A 149 4.80 -15.94 15.35
C LEU A 149 4.49 -14.44 15.29
N ALA A 150 3.26 -14.08 14.95
CA ALA A 150 2.82 -12.69 14.92
C ALA A 150 3.01 -12.00 16.28
N LYS A 151 2.76 -12.72 17.36
CA LYS A 151 2.88 -12.24 18.73
C LYS A 151 4.33 -12.15 19.19
N ASP A 152 5.12 -13.19 18.97
CA ASP A 152 6.50 -13.30 19.45
C ASP A 152 7.41 -12.27 18.77
N ASP A 153 7.26 -12.09 17.45
CA ASP A 153 8.08 -11.18 16.66
C ASP A 153 7.48 -9.77 16.51
N HIS A 154 6.33 -9.54 17.16
CA HIS A 154 5.62 -8.26 17.23
C HIS A 154 5.26 -7.70 15.84
N TYR A 155 4.58 -8.51 15.02
CA TYR A 155 4.08 -8.05 13.72
C TYR A 155 2.91 -7.07 13.87
N ASP A 156 2.85 -6.07 12.99
CA ASP A 156 1.80 -5.02 13.02
C ASP A 156 0.62 -5.32 12.11
N LEU A 157 0.85 -6.17 11.10
CA LEU A 157 -0.11 -6.54 10.07
C LEU A 157 0.13 -7.98 9.58
N ILE A 158 -0.93 -8.78 9.55
CA ILE A 158 -0.94 -10.08 8.87
C ILE A 158 -1.76 -9.93 7.59
N ILE A 159 -1.20 -10.31 6.44
CA ILE A 159 -1.91 -10.31 5.17
C ILE A 159 -2.19 -11.77 4.78
N LEU A 160 -3.47 -12.13 4.81
CA LEU A 160 -3.95 -13.46 4.43
C LEU A 160 -4.60 -13.38 3.07
N LYS A 161 -4.52 -14.50 2.33
CA LYS A 161 -5.34 -14.74 1.16
C LYS A 161 -6.26 -15.90 1.43
N ASP A 162 -7.52 -15.75 1.06
CA ASP A 162 -8.48 -16.85 1.07
C ASP A 162 -9.15 -16.99 -0.29
N LYS A 163 -9.51 -18.23 -0.60
CA LYS A 163 -10.37 -18.56 -1.75
C LYS A 163 -11.77 -18.77 -1.19
N PRO A 164 -12.78 -18.02 -1.66
CA PRO A 164 -14.14 -18.24 -1.20
C PRO A 164 -14.52 -19.70 -1.46
N ARG A 165 -14.83 -20.46 -0.40
CA ARG A 165 -15.33 -21.82 -0.57
C ARG A 165 -16.73 -21.71 -1.17
N LEU A 166 -16.85 -22.08 -2.45
CA LEU A 166 -18.15 -22.28 -3.07
C LEU A 166 -18.88 -23.34 -2.22
N LEU A 167 -20.06 -22.96 -1.72
CA LEU A 167 -20.97 -23.76 -0.89
C LEU A 167 -20.60 -23.93 0.59
N SER A 168 -21.10 -22.99 1.39
CA SER A 168 -21.90 -23.37 2.55
C SER A 168 -23.14 -22.50 2.61
N THR A 169 -24.18 -22.92 1.88
CA THR A 169 -25.55 -22.37 1.94
C THR A 169 -26.28 -22.72 3.24
N ALA A 170 -25.58 -23.27 4.24
CA ALA A 170 -26.11 -23.56 5.56
C ALA A 170 -25.94 -22.32 6.47
N PRO A 171 -27.01 -21.80 7.09
CA PRO A 171 -26.89 -20.69 8.02
C PRO A 171 -25.98 -21.09 9.19
N GLY A 172 -24.92 -20.32 9.43
CA GLY A 172 -23.99 -20.51 10.55
C GLY A 172 -22.64 -21.16 10.23
N ARG A 173 -22.33 -21.52 8.98
CA ARG A 173 -20.97 -21.90 8.58
C ARG A 173 -20.24 -20.72 7.95
N SER A 174 -19.02 -20.46 8.44
CA SER A 174 -18.17 -19.40 7.91
C SER A 174 -17.70 -19.75 6.50
N THR A 175 -17.58 -18.71 5.67
CA THR A 175 -17.21 -18.79 4.25
C THR A 175 -15.70 -19.02 4.06
N PHE A 176 -14.93 -18.95 5.15
CA PHE A 176 -13.46 -18.92 5.13
C PHE A 176 -12.83 -20.27 5.50
N GLY A 177 -11.53 -20.42 5.23
CA GLY A 177 -10.74 -21.55 5.73
C GLY A 177 -10.56 -21.53 7.26
N THR A 178 -10.42 -22.70 7.89
CA THR A 178 -10.22 -22.84 9.35
C THR A 178 -9.02 -22.04 9.88
N THR A 179 -7.95 -21.97 9.09
CA THR A 179 -6.75 -21.16 9.41
C THR A 179 -7.05 -19.67 9.41
N VAL A 180 -7.79 -19.17 8.40
CA VAL A 180 -8.14 -17.75 8.27
C VAL A 180 -9.05 -17.32 9.42
N GLU A 181 -10.06 -18.13 9.73
CA GLU A 181 -10.96 -17.88 10.88
C GLU A 181 -10.20 -17.82 12.20
N TYR A 182 -9.27 -18.75 12.42
CA TYR A 182 -8.49 -18.80 13.63
C TYR A 182 -7.62 -17.53 13.78
N VAL A 183 -6.93 -17.13 12.71
CA VAL A 183 -6.08 -15.93 12.73
C VAL A 183 -6.94 -14.69 12.93
N MET A 184 -8.07 -14.55 12.23
CA MET A 184 -8.97 -13.40 12.40
C MET A 184 -9.51 -13.28 13.83
N LYS A 185 -9.73 -14.41 14.52
CA LYS A 185 -10.26 -14.43 15.89
C LYS A 185 -9.19 -14.15 16.95
N ASN A 186 -7.94 -14.55 16.72
CA ASN A 186 -6.90 -14.59 17.75
C ASN A 186 -5.67 -13.72 17.45
N ALA A 187 -5.57 -13.09 16.27
CA ALA A 187 -4.40 -12.30 15.90
C ALA A 187 -4.17 -11.13 16.89
N PRO A 188 -2.92 -10.89 17.31
CA PRO A 188 -2.56 -9.79 18.20
C PRO A 188 -2.54 -8.43 17.48
N CYS A 189 -2.60 -8.44 16.15
CA CYS A 189 -2.43 -7.28 15.29
C CYS A 189 -3.54 -7.22 14.22
N ARG A 190 -3.46 -6.20 13.36
CA ARG A 190 -4.42 -6.04 12.25
C ARG A 190 -4.28 -7.20 11.27
N VAL A 191 -5.41 -7.62 10.70
CA VAL A 191 -5.47 -8.67 9.69
C VAL A 191 -6.08 -8.09 8.43
N TRP A 192 -5.37 -8.18 7.30
CA TRP A 192 -5.90 -7.87 5.98
C TRP A 192 -6.20 -9.17 5.25
N LEU A 193 -7.47 -9.36 4.88
CA LEU A 193 -7.90 -10.50 4.10
C LEU A 193 -8.06 -10.13 2.62
N MET A 194 -7.35 -10.84 1.75
CA MET A 194 -7.48 -10.75 0.31
C MET A 194 -8.33 -11.93 -0.17
N THR A 195 -9.50 -11.65 -0.73
CA THR A 195 -10.35 -12.69 -1.32
C THR A 195 -10.07 -12.77 -2.82
N GLY A 196 -9.71 -13.97 -3.30
CA GLY A 196 -9.61 -14.21 -4.74
C GLY A 196 -10.98 -14.25 -5.39
N LYS A 197 -11.11 -13.80 -6.64
CA LYS A 197 -12.29 -14.16 -7.45
C LYS A 197 -12.28 -15.67 -7.66
N SER A 198 -13.36 -16.36 -7.28
CA SER A 198 -13.57 -17.74 -7.73
C SER A 198 -13.48 -17.72 -9.26
N GLY A 199 -12.53 -18.45 -9.84
CA GLY A 199 -12.46 -18.61 -11.28
C GLY A 199 -13.85 -19.04 -11.78
N ALA A 200 -14.39 -18.31 -12.74
CA ALA A 200 -15.39 -18.91 -13.61
C ALA A 200 -14.75 -20.15 -14.24
N PRO A 201 -15.47 -21.28 -14.40
CA PRO A 201 -14.92 -22.45 -15.07
C PRO A 201 -14.43 -22.02 -16.45
N GLN A 202 -13.12 -22.16 -16.68
CA GLN A 202 -12.55 -22.06 -18.00
C GLN A 202 -13.07 -23.29 -18.75
N GLY A 203 -14.03 -23.05 -19.65
CA GLY A 203 -14.55 -24.06 -20.58
C GLY A 203 -13.57 -24.36 -21.70
#